data_AF-A0A932UEI0-F1
#
_entry.id   AF-A0A932UEI0-F1
#
_cell.length_a   1.000
_cell.length_b   1.000
_cell.length_c   1.000
_cell.angle_alpha   90.00
_cell.angle_beta   90.00
_cell.angle_gamma   90.00
#
_symmetry.space_group_name_H-M   'P 1'
#
loop_
_entity.id
_entity.type
_entity.pdbx_description
1 polymer ?
#
loop_
_entity_poly.entity_id
_entity_poly.type
_entity_poly.pdbx_seq_one_letter_code
_entity_poly.pdbx_strand_id
1 'polypeptide(L)'
;MNACLVRWPNVCRAALASAVALLALGGCAGPQAAQQTPPTSAQAKPAAAPTAAAKPAATAPASAAKPAATAPASAAKPATGAQQSASSGQTYRYRLALVLNRTALSGELVTALSERAKEKSNGRIVIDVFDNAQLGGETEAVASLRSGTIDFSVNGVGLLGTVEPSLSLTELPYLWKSPEALHRVVDGPIGQRMLSALESKGIKGLVFGEWGPRSVLAKTQAINTPDDLKGLKLRVVESPIYVATWRALGASPTPMAWPEVYTGLQQGTIDAVDAQPFGHRDAKQYEVAKQLSITNHTYTAILLVMNLDKWKTLPPDLQQILME
;
A
#
# COMPACT_ATOMS: atom_id res chain seq x y z
N MET A 1 17.20 2.49 -18.93
CA MET A 1 16.29 1.35 -18.72
C MET A 1 15.91 0.85 -20.09
N ASN A 2 16.12 -0.43 -20.38
CA ASN A 2 15.73 -0.99 -21.67
C ASN A 2 14.32 -1.53 -21.52
N ALA A 3 13.39 -1.07 -22.38
CA ALA A 3 12.01 -1.53 -22.38
C ALA A 3 11.79 -2.46 -23.58
N CYS A 4 11.26 -3.65 -23.33
CA CYS A 4 10.81 -4.57 -24.37
C CYS A 4 9.29 -4.71 -24.31
N LEU A 5 8.62 -4.58 -25.46
CA LEU A 5 7.19 -4.87 -25.57
C LEU A 5 7.00 -6.37 -25.73
N VAL A 6 6.25 -6.97 -24.82
CA VAL A 6 6.06 -8.41 -24.77
C VAL A 6 4.60 -8.73 -25.05
N ARG A 7 4.34 -9.50 -26.12
CA ARG A 7 3.00 -9.96 -26.46
C ARG A 7 2.98 -11.48 -26.31
N TRP A 8 2.20 -11.99 -25.36
CA TRP A 8 2.04 -13.44 -25.14
C TRP A 8 0.70 -13.92 -25.70
N PRO A 9 0.63 -14.28 -27.00
CA PRO A 9 -0.64 -14.60 -27.66
C PRO A 9 -1.37 -15.83 -27.08
N ASN A 10 -0.65 -16.78 -26.47
CA ASN A 10 -1.22 -18.06 -26.01
C ASN A 10 -1.32 -18.23 -24.48
N VAL A 11 -0.80 -17.28 -23.71
CA VAL A 11 -0.75 -17.38 -22.23
C VAL A 11 -2.08 -16.98 -21.58
N CYS A 12 -2.86 -16.14 -22.27
CA CYS A 12 -4.12 -15.58 -21.79
C CYS A 12 -5.16 -16.65 -21.36
N ARG A 13 -5.26 -17.79 -22.07
CA ARG A 13 -6.22 -18.86 -21.70
C ARG A 13 -5.71 -19.76 -20.57
N ALA A 14 -4.42 -20.11 -20.57
CA ALA A 14 -3.85 -21.05 -19.60
C ALA A 14 -3.66 -20.40 -18.22
N ALA A 15 -3.23 -19.13 -18.16
CA ALA A 15 -3.08 -18.39 -16.92
C ALA A 15 -4.43 -18.10 -16.26
N LEU A 16 -5.44 -17.70 -17.05
CA LEU A 16 -6.79 -17.43 -16.54
C LEU A 16 -7.46 -18.71 -16.00
N ALA A 17 -7.37 -19.83 -16.73
CA ALA A 17 -7.94 -21.11 -16.28
C ALA A 17 -7.27 -21.65 -15.00
N SER A 18 -5.95 -21.52 -14.90
CA SER A 18 -5.20 -22.00 -13.73
C SER A 18 -5.42 -21.12 -12.49
N ALA A 19 -5.44 -19.80 -12.66
CA ALA A 19 -5.69 -18.86 -11.57
C ALA A 19 -7.11 -19.02 -10.99
N VAL A 20 -8.12 -19.20 -11.86
CA VAL A 20 -9.50 -19.46 -11.43
C VAL A 20 -9.62 -20.80 -10.71
N ALA A 21 -8.96 -21.85 -11.19
CA ALA A 21 -8.98 -23.17 -10.55
C ALA A 21 -8.33 -23.16 -9.15
N LEU A 22 -7.20 -22.47 -8.98
CA LEU A 22 -6.53 -22.31 -7.68
C LEU A 22 -7.37 -21.52 -6.67
N LEU A 23 -8.09 -20.48 -7.12
CA LEU A 23 -9.00 -19.72 -6.26
C LEU A 23 -10.25 -20.52 -5.88
N ALA A 24 -10.81 -21.31 -6.81
CA ALA A 24 -11.99 -22.14 -6.55
C ALA A 24 -11.71 -23.27 -5.54
N LEU A 25 -10.49 -23.80 -5.52
CA LEU A 25 -10.08 -24.88 -4.60
C LEU A 25 -9.76 -24.37 -3.18
N GLY A 26 -9.55 -23.06 -2.99
CA GLY A 26 -9.34 -22.45 -1.66
C GLY A 26 -10.62 -22.07 -0.91
N GLY A 27 -11.79 -22.19 -1.54
CA GLY A 27 -13.05 -21.62 -1.07
C GLY A 27 -13.91 -22.50 -0.14
N CYS A 28 -13.48 -23.71 0.22
CA CYS A 28 -14.28 -24.62 1.05
C CYS A 28 -13.42 -25.43 2.03
N ALA A 29 -12.83 -24.77 3.03
CA ALA A 29 -12.35 -25.47 4.23
C ALA A 29 -12.41 -24.52 5.43
N GLY A 30 -13.32 -24.81 6.37
CA GLY A 30 -13.36 -24.16 7.68
C GLY A 30 -12.10 -24.48 8.50
N PRO A 31 -11.86 -23.75 9.60
CA PRO A 31 -10.59 -23.82 10.32
C PRO A 31 -10.48 -25.15 11.09
N GLN A 32 -9.68 -26.09 10.58
CA GLN A 32 -9.18 -27.18 11.41
C GLN A 32 -7.94 -26.69 12.16
N ALA A 33 -8.10 -26.58 13.48
CA ALA A 33 -7.03 -26.36 14.43
C ALA A 33 -5.99 -27.50 14.29
N ALA A 34 -4.83 -27.19 13.70
CA ALA A 34 -3.69 -28.08 13.73
C ALA A 34 -3.05 -28.01 15.13
N GLN A 35 -3.36 -29.00 15.96
CA GLN A 35 -2.61 -29.31 17.18
C GLN A 35 -1.18 -29.69 16.79
N GLN A 36 -0.21 -28.83 17.12
CA GLN A 36 1.20 -29.20 17.13
C GLN A 36 1.58 -29.59 18.56
N THR A 37 1.80 -30.88 18.78
CA THR A 37 2.47 -31.42 19.96
C THR A 37 3.96 -31.02 19.95
N PRO A 38 4.52 -30.51 21.05
CA PRO A 38 5.94 -30.16 21.12
C PRO A 38 6.80 -31.41 21.39
N PRO A 39 7.99 -31.56 20.78
CA PRO A 39 8.96 -32.53 21.25
C PRO A 39 9.71 -32.03 22.49
N THR A 40 9.86 -32.94 23.43
CA THR A 40 10.49 -32.80 24.75
C THR A 40 11.99 -32.51 24.69
N SER A 41 12.41 -31.76 25.71
CA SER A 41 13.74 -31.26 26.09
C SER A 41 14.91 -32.25 26.06
N ALA A 42 16.08 -31.74 25.64
CA ALA A 42 17.39 -32.13 26.15
C ALA A 42 18.13 -30.89 26.69
N GLN A 43 18.71 -31.04 27.86
CA GLN A 43 19.19 -30.00 28.77
C GLN A 43 20.58 -29.45 28.40
N ALA A 44 20.79 -28.15 28.59
CA ALA A 44 22.08 -27.57 28.95
C ALA A 44 21.86 -26.38 29.92
N LYS A 45 22.49 -26.47 31.10
CA LYS A 45 22.46 -25.50 32.23
C LYS A 45 23.38 -24.28 31.94
N PRO A 46 23.29 -23.18 32.74
CA PRO A 46 23.44 -21.82 32.25
C PRO A 46 24.77 -21.15 32.65
N ALA A 47 25.22 -20.21 31.84
CA ALA A 47 26.27 -19.26 32.20
C ALA A 47 25.65 -17.92 32.61
N ALA A 48 26.13 -17.40 33.73
CA ALA A 48 25.60 -16.25 34.47
C ALA A 48 25.86 -14.90 33.78
N ALA A 49 24.93 -13.97 34.02
CA ALA A 49 25.07 -12.55 33.74
C ALA A 49 26.09 -11.87 34.68
N PRO A 50 26.65 -10.71 34.28
CA PRO A 50 27.05 -9.70 35.24
C PRO A 50 26.17 -8.45 35.14
N THR A 51 25.90 -7.94 36.33
CA THR A 51 25.08 -6.81 36.75
C THR A 51 25.68 -5.47 36.36
N ALA A 52 24.81 -4.46 36.35
CA ALA A 52 25.07 -3.04 36.12
C ALA A 52 26.17 -2.41 36.99
N ALA A 53 26.87 -1.42 36.43
CA ALA A 53 27.56 -0.37 37.19
C ALA A 53 27.63 0.94 36.39
N ALA A 54 27.77 2.04 37.13
CA ALA A 54 27.34 3.39 36.79
C ALA A 54 28.26 4.17 35.82
N LYS A 55 27.60 5.15 35.19
CA LYS A 55 28.11 6.33 34.46
C LYS A 55 29.12 7.15 35.30
N PRO A 56 30.08 7.83 34.66
CA PRO A 56 30.50 9.15 35.10
C PRO A 56 30.16 10.22 34.05
N ALA A 57 29.68 11.34 34.57
CA ALA A 57 29.46 12.57 33.84
C ALA A 57 30.79 13.14 33.30
N ALA A 58 30.78 13.61 32.06
CA ALA A 58 31.82 14.47 31.53
C ALA A 58 31.20 15.81 31.14
N THR A 59 31.88 16.83 31.64
CA THR A 59 31.50 18.21 31.85
C THR A 59 31.59 19.04 30.57
N ALA A 60 30.59 19.89 30.32
CA ALA A 60 30.71 21.00 29.38
C ALA A 60 31.58 22.11 30.00
N PRO A 61 32.41 22.83 29.23
CA PRO A 61 32.95 24.10 29.67
C PRO A 61 31.98 25.24 29.30
N ALA A 62 31.52 25.94 30.34
CA ALA A 62 30.93 27.27 30.22
C ALA A 62 32.06 28.30 30.01
N SER A 63 31.84 29.30 29.15
CA SER A 63 32.58 30.56 29.21
C SER A 63 31.67 31.74 28.88
N ALA A 64 31.37 32.48 29.94
CA ALA A 64 31.19 33.93 30.06
C ALA A 64 30.25 34.69 29.09
N ALA A 65 29.16 35.21 29.68
CA ALA A 65 28.39 36.35 29.20
C ALA A 65 29.03 37.69 29.62
N LYS A 66 28.83 38.78 28.84
CA LYS A 66 28.20 40.09 29.21
C LYS A 66 28.33 41.15 28.06
N PRO A 67 27.69 42.35 28.08
CA PRO A 67 26.38 42.59 27.44
C PRO A 67 26.29 43.83 26.52
N ALA A 68 25.08 44.02 25.96
CA ALA A 68 24.40 45.29 25.66
C ALA A 68 24.76 46.10 24.40
N ALA A 69 23.75 46.29 23.53
CA ALA A 69 23.39 47.59 22.95
C ALA A 69 21.93 47.57 22.45
N THR A 70 21.26 48.71 22.57
CA THR A 70 19.82 48.91 22.59
C THR A 70 19.34 49.68 21.35
N ALA A 71 18.15 49.34 20.86
CA ALA A 71 17.16 50.17 20.12
C ALA A 71 17.41 50.55 18.62
N PRO A 72 16.36 50.96 17.85
CA PRO A 72 14.93 51.08 18.20
C PRO A 72 13.94 50.32 17.29
N ALA A 73 12.70 50.27 17.79
CA ALA A 73 11.49 49.78 17.16
C ALA A 73 11.12 50.53 15.87
N SER A 74 10.60 49.79 14.88
CA SER A 74 9.82 50.34 13.77
C SER A 74 8.39 49.78 13.85
N ALA A 75 7.44 50.70 13.94
CA ALA A 75 6.02 50.43 14.06
C ALA A 75 5.47 49.88 12.72
N ALA A 76 5.04 48.62 12.72
CA ALA A 76 4.24 48.05 11.65
C ALA A 76 2.75 48.05 12.05
N LYS A 77 1.96 48.76 11.24
CA LYS A 77 0.48 48.82 11.23
C LYS A 77 -0.16 47.45 11.49
N PRO A 78 -1.23 47.33 12.29
CA PRO A 78 -1.99 46.09 12.34
C PRO A 78 -2.71 45.92 10.99
N ALA A 79 -2.24 44.95 10.20
CA ALA A 79 -3.02 44.43 9.10
C ALA A 79 -4.27 43.80 9.68
N THR A 80 -5.43 44.31 9.26
CA THR A 80 -6.76 43.82 9.63
C THR A 80 -6.81 42.34 9.30
N GLY A 81 -6.69 41.50 10.33
CA GLY A 81 -6.83 40.05 10.18
C GLY A 81 -8.23 39.76 9.68
N ALA A 82 -8.34 39.17 8.49
CA ALA A 82 -9.51 38.39 8.17
C ALA A 82 -9.57 37.26 9.22
N GLN A 83 -10.42 37.43 10.23
CA GLN A 83 -10.80 36.34 11.11
C GLN A 83 -11.45 35.28 10.23
N GLN A 84 -10.67 34.27 9.83
CA GLN A 84 -11.22 32.96 9.50
C GLN A 84 -12.03 32.56 10.71
N SER A 85 -13.36 32.60 10.56
CA SER A 85 -14.27 32.07 11.58
C SER A 85 -13.87 30.64 11.83
N ALA A 86 -13.27 30.38 12.99
CA ALA A 86 -13.02 29.03 13.46
C ALA A 86 -14.38 28.33 13.52
N SER A 87 -14.56 27.26 12.74
CA SER A 87 -15.81 26.50 12.71
C SER A 87 -16.15 26.06 14.13
N SER A 88 -17.34 26.41 14.62
CA SER A 88 -17.81 26.07 15.98
C SER A 88 -18.21 24.59 16.17
N GLY A 89 -17.93 23.74 15.18
CA GLY A 89 -18.26 22.32 15.20
C GLY A 89 -17.06 21.44 15.58
N GLN A 90 -17.35 20.24 16.12
CA GLN A 90 -16.34 19.21 16.39
C GLN A 90 -15.49 18.92 15.13
N THR A 91 -14.17 18.88 15.32
CA THR A 91 -13.19 18.49 14.30
C THR A 91 -12.92 16.99 14.37
N TYR A 92 -12.88 16.36 13.20
CA TYR A 92 -12.59 14.96 12.95
C TYR A 92 -11.25 14.85 12.27
N ARG A 93 -10.25 14.36 13.01
CA ARG A 93 -8.88 14.21 12.52
C ARG A 93 -8.57 12.76 12.24
N TYR A 94 -8.02 12.49 11.06
CA TYR A 94 -7.80 11.15 10.54
C TYR A 94 -6.38 10.97 10.01
N ARG A 95 -5.84 9.77 10.15
CA ARG A 95 -4.55 9.37 9.59
C ARG A 95 -4.77 8.49 8.37
N LEU A 96 -4.14 8.87 7.26
CA LEU A 96 -4.19 8.12 6.01
C LEU A 96 -2.82 7.51 5.71
N ALA A 97 -2.76 6.19 5.56
CA ALA A 97 -1.56 5.49 5.13
C ALA A 97 -1.50 5.35 3.59
N LEU A 98 -0.35 5.69 3.02
CA LEU A 98 -0.03 5.48 1.61
C LEU A 98 1.39 4.90 1.49
N VAL A 99 1.52 3.79 0.75
CA VAL A 99 2.81 3.12 0.57
C VAL A 99 3.71 3.82 -0.45
N LEU A 100 3.11 4.49 -1.44
CA LEU A 100 3.82 5.27 -2.45
C LEU A 100 4.09 6.70 -1.98
N ASN A 101 4.90 7.44 -2.73
CA ASN A 101 5.17 8.84 -2.45
C ASN A 101 3.98 9.75 -2.81
N ARG A 102 3.94 10.96 -2.25
CA ARG A 102 2.87 11.94 -2.51
C ARG A 102 2.79 12.47 -3.94
N THR A 103 3.86 12.37 -4.73
CA THR A 103 3.89 12.79 -6.14
C THR A 103 3.45 11.68 -7.10
N ALA A 104 3.20 10.46 -6.61
CA ALA A 104 2.65 9.38 -7.40
C ALA A 104 1.14 9.60 -7.63
N LEU A 105 0.55 8.86 -8.57
CA LEU A 105 -0.88 8.97 -8.92
C LEU A 105 -1.81 8.88 -7.69
N SER A 106 -1.60 7.90 -6.81
CA SER A 106 -2.37 7.77 -5.57
C SER A 106 -2.01 8.82 -4.52
N GLY A 107 -0.82 9.43 -4.61
CA GLY A 107 -0.40 10.56 -3.78
C GLY A 107 -1.16 11.85 -4.11
N GLU A 108 -1.32 12.13 -5.40
CA GLU A 108 -2.15 13.23 -5.88
C GLU A 108 -3.62 13.03 -5.47
N LEU A 109 -4.15 11.81 -5.61
CA LEU A 109 -5.49 11.44 -5.17
C LEU A 109 -5.73 11.78 -3.68
N VAL A 110 -4.87 11.31 -2.78
CA VAL A 110 -5.07 11.50 -1.33
C VAL A 110 -4.80 12.94 -0.89
N THR A 111 -3.95 13.66 -1.62
CA THR A 111 -3.72 15.09 -1.40
C THR A 111 -4.99 15.87 -1.75
N ALA A 112 -5.56 15.61 -2.93
CA ALA A 112 -6.80 16.25 -3.36
C ALA A 112 -7.98 15.90 -2.44
N LEU A 113 -8.08 14.64 -1.99
CA LEU A 113 -9.07 14.22 -0.99
C LEU A 113 -8.92 15.03 0.31
N SER A 114 -7.71 15.10 0.86
CA SER A 114 -7.43 15.82 2.10
C SER A 114 -7.79 17.31 2.00
N GLU A 115 -7.39 17.96 0.92
CA GLU A 115 -7.67 19.38 0.68
C GLU A 115 -9.16 19.66 0.52
N ARG A 116 -9.85 18.88 -0.34
CA ARG A 116 -11.29 19.06 -0.59
C ARG A 116 -12.14 18.72 0.61
N ALA A 117 -11.81 17.65 1.33
CA ALA A 117 -12.52 17.29 2.57
C ALA A 117 -12.41 18.42 3.59
N LYS A 118 -11.22 19.03 3.74
CA LYS A 118 -11.02 20.17 4.62
C LYS A 118 -11.79 21.41 4.16
N GLU A 119 -11.74 21.75 2.88
CA GLU A 119 -12.42 22.90 2.31
C GLU A 119 -13.95 22.78 2.45
N LYS A 120 -14.53 21.69 1.91
CA LYS A 120 -15.98 21.47 1.91
C LYS A 120 -16.57 21.32 3.31
N SER A 121 -15.79 20.82 4.27
CA SER A 121 -16.23 20.66 5.66
C SER A 121 -15.98 21.89 6.53
N ASN A 122 -15.51 23.01 5.96
CA ASN A 122 -15.10 24.21 6.69
C ASN A 122 -14.07 23.90 7.79
N GLY A 123 -13.12 23.02 7.50
CA GLY A 123 -12.06 22.60 8.42
C GLY A 123 -12.44 21.52 9.44
N ARG A 124 -13.68 20.99 9.39
CA ARG A 124 -14.13 19.95 10.32
C ARG A 124 -13.55 18.57 10.02
N ILE A 125 -13.19 18.27 8.78
CA ILE A 125 -12.48 17.04 8.40
C ILE A 125 -11.02 17.41 8.12
N VAL A 126 -10.10 16.78 8.84
CA VAL A 126 -8.65 16.95 8.64
C VAL A 126 -8.02 15.58 8.43
N ILE A 127 -7.38 15.38 7.28
CA ILE A 127 -6.72 14.12 6.92
C ILE A 127 -5.21 14.35 6.91
N ASP A 128 -4.49 13.75 7.84
CA ASP A 128 -3.04 13.73 7.85
C ASP A 128 -2.57 12.54 7.01
N VAL A 129 -1.98 12.84 5.86
CA VAL A 129 -1.45 11.82 4.94
C VAL A 129 -0.03 11.45 5.36
N PHE A 130 0.22 10.15 5.51
CA PHE A 130 1.52 9.54 5.79
C PHE A 130 1.90 8.67 4.58
N ASP A 131 2.81 9.19 3.76
CA ASP A 131 3.23 8.56 2.50
C ASP A 131 4.53 7.74 2.67
N ASN A 132 5.06 7.17 1.59
CA ASN A 132 6.32 6.41 1.60
C ASN A 132 6.35 5.28 2.65
N ALA A 133 5.20 4.65 2.92
CA ALA A 133 5.08 3.58 3.90
C ALA A 133 5.54 3.98 5.32
N GLN A 134 5.42 5.26 5.70
CA GLN A 134 5.71 5.74 7.06
C GLN A 134 4.93 5.00 8.17
N LEU A 135 3.75 4.48 7.82
CA LEU A 135 2.89 3.69 8.72
C LEU A 135 2.93 2.18 8.42
N GLY A 136 3.95 1.71 7.68
CA GLY A 136 4.09 0.31 7.26
C GLY A 136 3.74 0.07 5.80
N GLY A 137 3.97 -1.17 5.34
CA GLY A 137 3.55 -1.64 4.03
C GLY A 137 2.03 -1.80 3.93
N GLU A 138 1.55 -2.23 2.76
CA GLU A 138 0.10 -2.33 2.51
C GLU A 138 -0.55 -3.35 3.47
N THR A 139 0.13 -4.46 3.78
CA THR A 139 -0.36 -5.49 4.72
C THR A 139 -0.51 -4.94 6.15
N GLU A 140 0.51 -4.25 6.66
CA GLU A 140 0.47 -3.62 7.98
C GLU A 140 -0.55 -2.48 8.04
N ALA A 141 -0.68 -1.70 6.95
CA ALA A 141 -1.65 -0.64 6.84
C ALA A 141 -3.09 -1.20 6.91
N VAL A 142 -3.40 -2.26 6.15
CA VAL A 142 -4.71 -2.91 6.20
C VAL A 142 -5.01 -3.49 7.58
N ALA A 143 -4.02 -4.11 8.25
CA ALA A 143 -4.20 -4.60 9.61
C ALA A 143 -4.49 -3.45 10.60
N SER A 144 -3.72 -2.36 10.51
CA SER A 144 -3.87 -1.16 11.33
C SER A 144 -5.19 -0.43 11.06
N LEU A 145 -5.69 -0.48 9.82
CA LEU A 145 -6.97 0.08 9.42
C LEU A 145 -8.10 -0.66 10.14
N ARG A 146 -8.04 -1.99 10.12
CA ARG A 146 -9.06 -2.84 10.76
C ARG A 146 -9.05 -2.69 12.28
N SER A 147 -7.89 -2.45 12.91
CA SER A 147 -7.82 -2.15 14.35
C SER A 147 -8.24 -0.73 14.71
N GLY A 148 -8.39 0.18 13.72
CA GLY A 148 -8.65 1.60 13.95
C GLY A 148 -7.41 2.40 14.40
N THR A 149 -6.21 1.80 14.31
CA THR A 149 -4.93 2.48 14.54
C THR A 149 -4.53 3.36 13.37
N ILE A 150 -5.06 3.13 12.17
CA ILE A 150 -5.10 4.13 11.10
C ILE A 150 -6.55 4.27 10.63
N ASP A 151 -6.90 5.43 10.09
CA ASP A 151 -8.28 5.75 9.79
C ASP A 151 -8.59 5.51 8.30
N PHE A 152 -7.65 5.81 7.41
CA PHE A 152 -7.72 5.56 5.97
C PHE A 152 -6.49 4.82 5.46
N SER A 153 -6.67 4.12 4.35
CA SER A 153 -5.54 3.65 3.53
C SER A 153 -5.93 3.55 2.06
N VAL A 154 -4.93 3.66 1.19
CA VAL A 154 -5.05 3.34 -0.24
C VAL A 154 -4.21 2.12 -0.53
N ASN A 155 -4.85 1.05 -1.02
CA ASN A 155 -4.19 -0.23 -1.27
C ASN A 155 -4.56 -0.76 -2.65
N GLY A 156 -3.68 -1.58 -3.23
CA GLY A 156 -4.02 -2.37 -4.40
C GLY A 156 -5.13 -3.38 -4.09
N VAL A 157 -6.11 -3.51 -4.98
CA VAL A 157 -7.26 -4.41 -4.80
C VAL A 157 -6.81 -5.87 -4.66
N GLY A 158 -5.71 -6.26 -5.32
CA GLY A 158 -5.11 -7.58 -5.17
C GLY A 158 -4.68 -7.92 -3.75
N LEU A 159 -4.16 -6.95 -2.98
CA LEU A 159 -3.86 -7.19 -1.57
C LEU A 159 -5.16 -7.30 -0.76
N LEU A 160 -6.12 -6.40 -0.98
CA LEU A 160 -7.39 -6.42 -0.26
C LEU A 160 -8.19 -7.72 -0.48
N GLY A 161 -7.92 -8.45 -1.56
CA GLY A 161 -8.38 -9.82 -1.76
C GLY A 161 -8.01 -10.81 -0.65
N THR A 162 -6.97 -10.53 0.14
CA THR A 162 -6.63 -11.31 1.35
C THR A 162 -7.64 -11.11 2.48
N VAL A 163 -8.35 -9.99 2.49
CA VAL A 163 -9.40 -9.65 3.47
C VAL A 163 -10.77 -10.02 2.96
N GLU A 164 -11.06 -9.69 1.70
CA GLU A 164 -12.32 -9.99 1.02
C GLU A 164 -12.04 -10.60 -0.36
N PRO A 165 -12.06 -11.95 -0.48
CA PRO A 165 -11.63 -12.68 -1.68
C PRO A 165 -12.32 -12.27 -2.98
N SER A 166 -13.56 -11.75 -2.92
CA SER A 166 -14.25 -11.28 -4.12
C SER A 166 -13.50 -10.16 -4.86
N LEU A 167 -12.69 -9.38 -4.14
CA LEU A 167 -11.85 -8.32 -4.72
C LEU A 167 -10.75 -8.87 -5.65
N SER A 168 -10.22 -10.08 -5.40
CA SER A 168 -9.20 -10.68 -6.27
C SER A 168 -9.69 -10.95 -7.68
N LEU A 169 -11.01 -10.98 -7.92
CA LEU A 169 -11.57 -11.20 -9.24
C LEU A 169 -11.09 -10.16 -10.26
N THR A 170 -10.92 -8.91 -9.84
CA THR A 170 -10.48 -7.84 -10.73
C THR A 170 -8.99 -7.90 -11.06
N GLU A 171 -8.21 -8.76 -10.40
CA GLU A 171 -6.76 -8.86 -10.61
C GLU A 171 -6.37 -10.10 -11.41
N LEU A 172 -7.36 -10.82 -11.96
CA LEU A 172 -7.09 -11.96 -12.83
C LEU A 172 -6.24 -11.54 -14.03
N PRO A 173 -5.20 -12.32 -14.37
CA PRO A 173 -4.29 -11.95 -15.46
C PRO A 173 -5.03 -11.93 -16.80
N TYR A 174 -4.84 -10.86 -17.56
CA TYR A 174 -5.42 -10.60 -18.87
C TYR A 174 -6.96 -10.56 -18.92
N LEU A 175 -7.62 -10.38 -17.76
CA LEU A 175 -9.07 -10.24 -17.69
C LEU A 175 -9.57 -9.01 -18.43
N TRP A 176 -8.90 -7.87 -18.24
CA TRP A 176 -9.31 -6.59 -18.79
C TRP A 176 -8.67 -6.32 -20.14
N LYS A 177 -9.51 -5.99 -21.13
CA LYS A 177 -9.06 -5.59 -22.47
C LYS A 177 -8.67 -4.11 -22.56
N SER A 178 -9.18 -3.29 -21.64
CA SER A 178 -8.89 -1.87 -21.53
C SER A 178 -9.25 -1.33 -20.14
N PRO A 179 -8.72 -0.17 -19.72
CA PRO A 179 -9.11 0.50 -18.48
C PRO A 179 -10.62 0.76 -18.39
N GLU A 180 -11.26 1.13 -19.49
CA GLU A 180 -12.71 1.42 -19.52
C GLU A 180 -13.56 0.18 -19.27
N ALA A 181 -13.05 -1.01 -19.59
CA ALA A 181 -13.72 -2.27 -19.23
C ALA A 181 -13.66 -2.52 -17.72
N LEU A 182 -12.52 -2.22 -17.08
CA LEU A 182 -12.37 -2.29 -15.63
C LEU A 182 -13.30 -1.28 -14.94
N HIS A 183 -13.24 0.00 -15.34
CA HIS A 183 -14.07 1.08 -14.77
C HIS A 183 -15.56 0.77 -14.81
N ARG A 184 -16.09 0.31 -15.95
CA ARG A 184 -17.51 -0.10 -16.04
C ARG A 184 -17.93 -1.16 -15.02
N VAL A 185 -17.01 -2.04 -14.61
CA VAL A 185 -17.31 -3.08 -13.62
C VAL A 185 -17.19 -2.54 -12.19
N VAL A 186 -16.12 -1.81 -11.88
CA VAL A 186 -15.85 -1.31 -10.52
C VAL A 186 -16.70 -0.10 -10.15
N ASP A 187 -17.18 0.67 -11.12
CA ASP A 187 -18.13 1.77 -10.90
C ASP A 187 -19.59 1.28 -10.93
N GLY A 188 -19.81 0.07 -11.44
CA GLY A 188 -21.12 -0.55 -11.58
C GLY A 188 -21.59 -1.34 -10.36
N PRO A 189 -22.70 -2.10 -10.51
CA PRO A 189 -23.28 -2.90 -9.42
C PRO A 189 -22.37 -4.01 -8.87
N ILE A 190 -21.33 -4.40 -9.61
CA ILE A 190 -20.35 -5.40 -9.14
C ILE A 190 -19.39 -4.73 -8.15
N GLY A 191 -18.80 -3.60 -8.51
CA GLY A 191 -17.95 -2.85 -7.60
C GLY A 191 -18.69 -2.42 -6.33
N GLN A 192 -19.93 -1.95 -6.43
CA GLN A 192 -20.73 -1.60 -5.24
C GLN A 192 -20.94 -2.78 -4.29
N ARG A 193 -21.13 -3.99 -4.83
CA ARG A 193 -21.20 -5.23 -4.03
C ARG A 193 -19.87 -5.55 -3.35
N MET A 194 -18.75 -5.37 -4.06
CA MET A 194 -17.41 -5.55 -3.49
C MET A 194 -17.12 -4.54 -2.36
N LEU A 195 -17.49 -3.26 -2.54
CA LEU A 195 -17.36 -2.23 -1.50
C LEU A 195 -18.18 -2.58 -0.26
N SER A 196 -19.41 -3.06 -0.47
CA SER A 196 -20.31 -3.43 0.62
C SER A 196 -19.83 -4.67 1.37
N ALA A 197 -19.23 -5.65 0.69
CA ALA A 197 -18.72 -6.87 1.30
C ALA A 197 -17.61 -6.60 2.35
N LEU A 198 -16.83 -5.53 2.14
CA LEU A 198 -15.79 -5.09 3.07
C LEU A 198 -16.34 -4.65 4.44
N GLU A 199 -17.59 -4.21 4.52
CA GLU A 199 -18.16 -3.73 5.79
C GLU A 199 -18.23 -4.86 6.83
N SER A 200 -18.50 -6.09 6.38
CA SER A 200 -18.46 -7.29 7.24
C SER A 200 -17.06 -7.58 7.81
N LYS A 201 -16.02 -6.97 7.25
CA LYS A 201 -14.61 -7.11 7.65
C LYS A 201 -14.11 -5.91 8.47
N GLY A 202 -15.00 -4.98 8.83
CA GLY A 202 -14.68 -3.76 9.57
C GLY A 202 -14.11 -2.63 8.71
N ILE A 203 -14.30 -2.70 7.39
CA ILE A 203 -13.75 -1.73 6.43
C ILE A 203 -14.88 -1.09 5.64
N LYS A 204 -14.89 0.25 5.58
CA LYS A 204 -15.71 0.99 4.64
C LYS A 204 -14.96 1.14 3.32
N GLY A 205 -15.45 0.51 2.25
CA GLY A 205 -15.01 0.82 0.89
C GLY A 205 -15.58 2.17 0.44
N LEU A 206 -14.74 3.09 -0.01
CA LEU A 206 -15.16 4.43 -0.44
C LEU A 206 -15.23 4.54 -1.96
N VAL A 207 -14.09 4.43 -2.63
CA VAL A 207 -14.01 4.62 -4.08
C VAL A 207 -12.88 3.80 -4.68
N PHE A 208 -13.15 3.25 -5.86
CA PHE A 208 -12.14 2.62 -6.70
C PHE A 208 -11.35 3.68 -7.45
N GLY A 209 -10.07 3.42 -7.64
CA GLY A 209 -9.22 4.12 -8.59
C GLY A 209 -8.41 3.11 -9.39
N GLU A 210 -7.44 3.62 -10.14
CA GLU A 210 -6.59 2.78 -10.99
C GLU A 210 -5.11 3.16 -10.82
N TRP A 211 -4.24 2.17 -10.74
CA TRP A 211 -2.80 2.35 -10.97
C TRP A 211 -2.40 1.96 -12.40
N GLY A 212 -3.24 1.20 -13.11
CA GLY A 212 -3.00 0.80 -14.48
C GLY A 212 -2.28 -0.54 -14.60
N PRO A 213 -1.69 -0.83 -15.78
CA PRO A 213 -1.17 -2.14 -16.08
C PRO A 213 0.17 -2.40 -15.40
N ARG A 214 0.35 -3.64 -14.96
CA ARG A 214 1.57 -4.15 -14.34
C ARG A 214 2.54 -4.68 -15.39
N SER A 215 3.83 -4.55 -15.10
CA SER A 215 4.95 -5.01 -15.92
C SER A 215 6.03 -5.62 -15.02
N VAL A 216 7.03 -6.26 -15.61
CA VAL A 216 8.11 -6.88 -14.84
C VAL A 216 9.41 -6.14 -15.06
N LEU A 217 10.03 -5.69 -13.97
CA LEU A 217 11.39 -5.18 -13.97
C LEU A 217 12.34 -6.26 -13.44
N ALA A 218 13.32 -6.65 -14.24
CA ALA A 218 14.32 -7.66 -13.90
C ALA A 218 15.73 -7.07 -13.84
N LYS A 219 16.58 -7.68 -13.01
CA LYS A 219 17.97 -7.24 -12.82
C LYS A 219 18.79 -7.32 -14.09
N THR A 220 18.86 -8.51 -14.68
CA THR A 220 19.85 -8.86 -15.72
C THR A 220 19.22 -9.22 -17.06
N GLN A 221 18.20 -10.09 -17.07
CA GLN A 221 17.59 -10.62 -18.29
C GLN A 221 16.18 -10.07 -18.51
N ALA A 222 15.90 -9.61 -19.72
CA ALA A 222 14.54 -9.24 -20.13
C ALA A 222 13.69 -10.51 -20.31
N ILE A 223 12.41 -10.43 -19.98
CA ILE A 223 11.46 -11.52 -20.08
C ILE A 223 10.73 -11.37 -21.41
N ASN A 224 11.11 -12.16 -22.41
CA ASN A 224 10.49 -12.10 -23.74
C ASN A 224 9.48 -13.23 -23.93
N THR A 225 9.74 -14.38 -23.31
CA THR A 225 8.96 -15.60 -23.42
C THR A 225 8.64 -16.16 -22.04
N PRO A 226 7.60 -17.01 -21.89
CA PRO A 226 7.35 -17.69 -20.63
C PRO A 226 8.52 -18.57 -20.15
N ASP A 227 9.37 -19.07 -21.05
CA ASP A 227 10.55 -19.85 -20.65
C ASP A 227 11.56 -19.03 -19.86
N ASP A 228 11.65 -17.71 -20.10
CA ASP A 228 12.50 -16.79 -19.34
C ASP A 228 12.06 -16.65 -17.86
N LEU A 229 10.87 -17.13 -17.50
CA LEU A 229 10.37 -17.10 -16.12
C LEU A 229 10.86 -18.28 -15.30
N LYS A 230 11.31 -19.38 -15.93
CA LYS A 230 11.65 -20.62 -15.22
C LYS A 230 12.72 -20.39 -14.16
N GLY A 231 12.34 -20.60 -12.89
CA GLY A 231 13.23 -20.42 -11.75
C GLY A 231 13.55 -18.96 -11.39
N LEU A 232 12.97 -17.98 -12.09
CA LEU A 232 13.14 -16.56 -11.81
C LEU A 232 12.52 -16.22 -10.44
N LYS A 233 13.33 -15.71 -9.50
CA LYS A 233 12.85 -15.25 -8.19
C LYS A 233 12.14 -13.91 -8.37
N LEU A 234 10.82 -13.95 -8.56
CA LEU A 234 10.02 -12.79 -8.92
C LEU A 234 9.27 -12.29 -7.69
N ARG A 235 9.58 -11.08 -7.23
CA ARG A 235 8.79 -10.45 -6.17
C ARG A 235 7.38 -10.15 -6.65
N VAL A 236 6.41 -10.54 -5.84
CA VAL A 236 5.00 -10.17 -5.98
C VAL A 236 4.52 -9.43 -4.72
N VAL A 237 3.44 -8.66 -4.84
CA VAL A 237 2.71 -8.15 -3.65
C VAL A 237 2.18 -9.35 -2.86
N GLU A 238 1.97 -9.18 -1.55
CA GLU A 238 1.57 -10.21 -0.59
C GLU A 238 0.13 -10.72 -0.78
N SER A 239 -0.14 -11.22 -1.99
CA SER A 239 -1.47 -11.62 -2.43
C SER A 239 -1.44 -13.02 -3.05
N PRO A 240 -2.36 -13.91 -2.64
CA PRO A 240 -2.50 -15.23 -3.23
C PRO A 240 -2.73 -15.21 -4.75
N ILE A 241 -3.44 -14.21 -5.29
CA ILE A 241 -3.74 -14.16 -6.73
C ILE A 241 -2.47 -13.88 -7.56
N TYR A 242 -1.57 -13.03 -7.07
CA TYR A 242 -0.31 -12.77 -7.76
C TYR A 242 0.66 -13.96 -7.65
N VAL A 243 0.72 -14.60 -6.47
CA VAL A 243 1.48 -15.85 -6.29
C VAL A 243 0.99 -16.93 -7.25
N ALA A 244 -0.33 -17.16 -7.30
CA ALA A 244 -0.94 -18.14 -8.18
C ALA A 244 -0.66 -17.83 -9.65
N THR A 245 -0.83 -16.57 -10.05
CA THR A 245 -0.59 -16.10 -11.42
C THR A 245 0.85 -16.37 -11.85
N TRP A 246 1.83 -15.88 -11.10
CA TRP A 246 3.23 -16.00 -11.49
C TRP A 246 3.77 -17.42 -11.40
N ARG A 247 3.27 -18.22 -10.45
CA ARG A 247 3.56 -19.66 -10.39
C ARG A 247 3.00 -20.40 -11.60
N ALA A 248 1.77 -20.11 -12.01
CA ALA A 248 1.16 -20.71 -13.21
C ALA A 248 1.91 -20.33 -14.50
N LEU A 249 2.56 -19.16 -14.50
CA LEU A 249 3.42 -18.70 -15.60
C LEU A 249 4.84 -19.30 -15.57
N GLY A 250 5.19 -20.07 -14.53
CA GLY A 250 6.49 -20.76 -14.42
C GLY A 250 7.56 -20.03 -13.62
N ALA A 251 7.25 -18.87 -13.02
CA ALA A 251 8.14 -18.15 -12.13
C ALA A 251 8.20 -18.77 -10.72
N SER A 252 9.18 -18.33 -9.93
CA SER A 252 9.25 -18.60 -8.49
C SER A 252 8.85 -17.33 -7.72
N PRO A 253 7.55 -17.09 -7.48
CA PRO A 253 7.10 -15.86 -6.85
C PRO A 253 7.43 -15.80 -5.36
N THR A 254 7.94 -14.65 -4.91
CA THR A 254 8.22 -14.35 -3.50
C THR A 254 7.34 -13.17 -3.04
N PRO A 255 6.33 -13.40 -2.19
CA PRO A 255 5.58 -12.35 -1.52
C PRO A 255 6.52 -11.47 -0.68
N MET A 256 6.43 -10.15 -0.85
CA MET A 256 7.29 -9.22 -0.12
C MET A 256 6.67 -7.82 -0.07
N ALA A 257 6.83 -7.11 1.04
CA ALA A 257 6.35 -5.75 1.20
C ALA A 257 7.09 -4.79 0.25
N TRP A 258 6.39 -3.75 -0.26
CA TRP A 258 6.98 -2.79 -1.20
C TRP A 258 8.28 -2.12 -0.71
N PRO A 259 8.41 -1.71 0.58
CA PRO A 259 9.62 -1.08 1.10
C PRO A 259 10.88 -1.96 1.03
N GLU A 260 10.72 -3.28 0.97
CA GLU A 260 11.83 -4.25 0.99
C GLU A 260 12.39 -4.53 -0.42
N VAL A 261 11.64 -4.17 -1.47
CA VAL A 261 11.93 -4.58 -2.86
C VAL A 261 13.26 -4.03 -3.37
N TYR A 262 13.59 -2.76 -3.09
CA TYR A 262 14.85 -2.18 -3.56
C TYR A 262 16.05 -2.96 -3.00
N THR A 263 16.05 -3.18 -1.69
CA THR A 263 17.11 -3.93 -1.00
C THR A 263 17.14 -5.38 -1.46
N GLY A 264 15.98 -6.01 -1.67
CA GLY A 264 15.90 -7.38 -2.18
C GLY A 264 16.51 -7.53 -3.57
N LEU A 265 16.22 -6.59 -4.49
CA LEU A 265 16.86 -6.53 -5.80
C LEU A 265 18.36 -6.27 -5.67
N GLN A 266 18.78 -5.32 -4.83
CA GLN A 266 20.19 -4.99 -4.63
C GLN A 266 21.00 -6.20 -4.13
N GLN A 267 20.48 -6.88 -3.10
CA GLN A 267 21.13 -8.04 -2.47
C GLN A 267 20.99 -9.33 -3.28
N GLY A 268 20.05 -9.39 -4.24
CA GLY A 268 19.81 -10.58 -5.04
C GLY A 268 19.02 -11.67 -4.31
N THR A 269 18.25 -11.31 -3.29
CA THR A 269 17.24 -12.22 -2.71
C THR A 269 16.07 -12.42 -3.67
N ILE A 270 15.83 -11.44 -4.55
CA ILE A 270 14.92 -11.47 -5.70
C ILE A 270 15.64 -10.99 -6.97
N ASP A 271 15.24 -11.54 -8.11
CA ASP A 271 15.83 -11.27 -9.43
C ASP A 271 14.98 -10.33 -10.29
N ALA A 272 13.67 -10.29 -10.01
CA ALA A 272 12.71 -9.45 -10.70
C ALA A 272 11.60 -9.00 -9.76
N VAL A 273 10.84 -8.00 -10.17
CA VAL A 273 9.65 -7.51 -9.48
C VAL A 273 8.53 -7.28 -10.47
N ASP A 274 7.34 -7.76 -10.13
CA ASP A 274 6.09 -7.36 -10.75
C ASP A 274 5.53 -6.10 -10.05
N ALA A 275 5.39 -5.00 -10.80
CA ALA A 275 4.64 -3.80 -10.41
C ALA A 275 4.35 -2.90 -11.63
N GLN A 276 3.70 -1.77 -11.39
CA GLN A 276 3.49 -0.77 -12.44
C GLN A 276 4.80 -0.04 -12.76
N PRO A 277 5.05 0.33 -14.04
CA PRO A 277 6.27 1.04 -14.45
C PRO A 277 6.55 2.33 -13.66
N PHE A 278 5.52 3.10 -13.31
CA PHE A 278 5.70 4.32 -12.53
C PHE A 278 6.20 4.02 -11.10
N GLY A 279 5.75 2.91 -10.49
CA GLY A 279 6.20 2.50 -9.16
C GLY A 279 7.71 2.19 -9.15
N HIS A 280 8.21 1.49 -10.17
CA HIS A 280 9.64 1.23 -10.32
C HIS A 280 10.48 2.51 -10.43
N ARG A 281 9.97 3.51 -11.16
CA ARG A 281 10.60 4.84 -11.28
C ARG A 281 10.62 5.54 -9.92
N ASP A 282 9.49 5.60 -9.27
CA ASP A 282 9.29 6.35 -8.03
C ASP A 282 10.10 5.78 -6.86
N ALA A 283 10.24 4.45 -6.81
CA ALA A 283 11.07 3.74 -5.84
C ALA A 283 12.55 3.60 -6.27
N LYS A 284 12.95 4.23 -7.39
CA LYS A 284 14.31 4.16 -7.96
C LYS A 284 14.84 2.74 -8.20
N GLN A 285 13.96 1.75 -8.34
CA GLN A 285 14.35 0.35 -8.54
C GLN A 285 15.12 0.17 -9.87
N TYR A 286 14.96 1.11 -10.81
CA TYR A 286 15.76 1.16 -12.04
C TYR A 286 17.27 1.33 -11.79
N GLU A 287 17.71 1.69 -10.59
CA GLU A 287 19.14 1.77 -10.22
C GLU A 287 19.77 0.38 -10.10
N VAL A 288 19.01 -0.59 -9.59
CA VAL A 288 19.46 -1.97 -9.28
C VAL A 288 18.88 -3.03 -10.21
N ALA A 289 17.88 -2.68 -11.03
CA ALA A 289 17.33 -3.55 -12.06
C ALA A 289 17.08 -2.78 -13.37
N LYS A 290 17.45 -3.34 -14.52
CA LYS A 290 17.59 -2.55 -15.78
C LYS A 290 16.69 -2.99 -16.92
N GLN A 291 16.11 -4.18 -16.82
CA GLN A 291 15.34 -4.81 -17.90
C GLN A 291 13.85 -4.73 -17.62
N LEU A 292 13.16 -3.77 -18.24
CA LEU A 292 11.71 -3.64 -18.11
C LEU A 292 11.03 -4.40 -19.26
N SER A 293 10.20 -5.36 -18.89
CA SER A 293 9.40 -6.16 -19.82
C SER A 293 7.94 -5.72 -19.68
N ILE A 294 7.41 -5.04 -20.71
CA ILE A 294 6.05 -4.53 -20.73
C ILE A 294 5.11 -5.68 -21.07
N THR A 295 4.62 -6.36 -20.03
CA THR A 295 3.77 -7.55 -20.15
C THR A 295 2.29 -7.22 -20.08
N ASN A 296 1.92 -6.09 -19.45
CA ASN A 296 0.54 -5.62 -19.24
C ASN A 296 -0.40 -6.76 -18.80
N HIS A 297 0.11 -7.62 -17.92
CA HIS A 297 -0.51 -8.90 -17.61
C HIS A 297 -1.68 -8.75 -16.65
N THR A 298 -1.70 -7.72 -15.81
CA THR A 298 -2.82 -7.40 -14.94
C THR A 298 -3.02 -5.88 -14.92
N TYR A 299 -4.28 -5.45 -14.97
CA TYR A 299 -4.67 -4.07 -14.70
C TYR A 299 -5.08 -3.98 -13.24
N THR A 300 -4.37 -3.19 -12.45
CA THR A 300 -4.61 -3.11 -11.00
C THR A 300 -5.48 -1.92 -10.66
N ALA A 301 -6.63 -2.24 -10.06
CA ALA A 301 -7.44 -1.25 -9.38
C ALA A 301 -6.84 -0.95 -8.00
N ILE A 302 -7.07 0.26 -7.51
CA ILE A 302 -6.84 0.63 -6.12
C ILE A 302 -8.15 0.89 -5.43
N LEU A 303 -8.14 0.80 -4.10
CA LEU A 303 -9.29 1.17 -3.30
C LEU A 303 -8.87 2.10 -2.18
N LEU A 304 -9.53 3.25 -2.12
CA LEU A 304 -9.53 4.09 -0.92
C LEU A 304 -10.52 3.50 0.07
N VAL A 305 -10.02 3.18 1.25
CA VAL A 305 -10.80 2.55 2.32
C VAL A 305 -10.65 3.30 3.63
N MET A 306 -11.67 3.21 4.48
CA MET A 306 -11.70 3.78 5.81
C MET A 306 -12.05 2.70 6.85
N ASN A 307 -11.58 2.84 8.08
CA ASN A 307 -12.08 2.03 9.19
C ASN A 307 -13.61 2.24 9.35
N LEU A 308 -14.37 1.16 9.43
CA LEU A 308 -15.84 1.24 9.44
C LEU A 308 -16.40 1.94 10.68
N ASP A 309 -15.81 1.74 11.85
CA ASP A 309 -16.28 2.37 13.07
C ASP A 309 -15.98 3.87 13.06
N LYS A 310 -14.80 4.27 12.57
CA LYS A 310 -14.47 5.68 12.35
C LYS A 310 -15.42 6.34 11.36
N TRP A 311 -15.76 5.65 10.27
CA TRP A 311 -16.78 6.12 9.33
C TRP A 311 -18.13 6.36 10.02
N LYS A 312 -18.59 5.41 10.84
CA LYS A 312 -19.86 5.52 11.58
C LYS A 312 -19.89 6.64 12.62
N THR A 313 -18.73 7.11 13.11
CA THR A 313 -18.67 8.27 14.00
C THR A 313 -18.88 9.61 13.29
N LEU A 314 -18.77 9.66 11.96
CA LEU A 314 -19.03 10.89 11.21
C LEU A 314 -20.54 11.18 11.19
N PRO A 315 -20.94 12.42 11.48
CA PRO A 315 -22.28 12.90 11.19
C PRO A 315 -22.65 12.73 9.71
N PRO A 316 -23.93 12.53 9.36
CA PRO A 316 -24.36 12.30 7.98
C PRO A 316 -23.93 13.40 6.99
N ASP A 317 -23.90 14.67 7.42
CA ASP A 317 -23.40 15.79 6.60
C ASP A 317 -21.92 15.62 6.24
N LEU A 318 -21.10 15.19 7.19
CA LEU A 318 -19.67 14.96 6.95
C LEU A 318 -19.40 13.67 6.17
N GLN A 319 -20.22 12.64 6.34
CA GLN A 319 -20.17 11.44 5.50
C GLN A 319 -20.44 11.79 4.04
N GLN A 320 -21.47 12.60 3.79
CA GLN A 320 -21.79 13.05 2.44
C GLN A 320 -20.63 13.86 1.83
N ILE A 321 -20.08 14.85 2.58
CA ILE A 321 -18.95 15.64 2.12
C ILE A 321 -17.73 14.76 1.76
N LEU A 322 -17.47 13.70 2.53
CA LEU A 322 -16.34 12.81 2.28
C LEU A 322 -16.55 11.93 1.04
N MET A 323 -17.79 11.64 0.65
CA MET A 323 -18.11 10.83 -0.54
C MET A 323 -18.21 11.64 -1.84
N GLU A 324 -18.33 12.97 -1.77
CA GLU A 324 -18.42 13.89 -2.91
C GLU A 324 -17.06 14.39 -3.43
#